data_AF-A0A1D1VP80-F1
#
_entry.id   AF-A0A1D1VP80-F1
#
_cell.length_a   1.000
_cell.length_b   1.000
_cell.length_c   1.000
_cell.angle_alpha   90.00
_cell.angle_beta   90.00
_cell.angle_gamma   90.00
#
_symmetry.space_group_name_H-M   'P 1'
#
loop_
_entity.id
_entity.type
_entity.pdbx_description
1 polymer ?
#
loop_
_entity_poly.entity_id
_entity_poly.type
_entity_poly.pdbx_seq_one_letter_code
_entity_poly.pdbx_strand_id
1 'polypeptide(L)'
;MDVTSARRIHGYRSALGDQRVELRRVLLDFVDLPAEQSAENLKNSVLTVLRDYDIARKTLGYTMDGAANMTAFFEDILPELRMERESHGVKNDVSEFKLRCICHVVNTVCQVGVVDEKNLIG
;
A
#
# COMPACT_ATOMS: atom_id res chain seq x y z
N MET A 1 19.49 0.10 -20.36
CA MET A 1 19.02 -0.76 -19.26
C MET A 1 17.62 -0.31 -18.94
N ASP A 2 16.64 -1.11 -19.35
CA ASP A 2 15.23 -0.84 -19.14
C ASP A 2 14.93 -1.08 -17.66
N VAL A 3 14.53 -0.02 -16.95
CA VAL A 3 14.21 -0.09 -15.53
C VAL A 3 12.71 -0.36 -15.44
N THR A 4 12.31 -1.60 -15.70
CA THR A 4 10.97 -2.07 -15.31
C THR A 4 10.89 -1.93 -13.79
N SER A 5 10.09 -0.98 -13.34
CA SER A 5 9.86 -0.74 -11.93
C SER A 5 8.93 -1.82 -11.38
N ALA A 6 9.45 -3.01 -11.12
CA ALA A 6 8.71 -4.06 -10.44
C ALA A 6 8.34 -3.56 -9.04
N ARG A 7 7.05 -3.45 -8.74
CA ARG A 7 6.59 -3.08 -7.40
C ARG A 7 6.17 -4.34 -6.64
N ARG A 8 6.64 -4.44 -5.41
CA ARG A 8 6.39 -5.60 -4.54
C ARG A 8 5.11 -5.37 -3.74
N ILE A 9 4.12 -6.24 -3.91
CA ILE A 9 2.87 -6.20 -3.14
C ILE A 9 3.01 -7.18 -1.97
N HIS A 10 3.07 -6.65 -0.75
CA HIS A 10 3.05 -7.46 0.46
C HIS A 10 1.64 -7.49 1.05
N GLY A 11 1.13 -8.70 1.28
CA GLY A 11 -0.06 -8.92 2.07
C GLY A 11 0.32 -9.17 3.53
N TYR A 12 -0.40 -8.52 4.44
CA TYR A 12 -0.34 -8.83 5.86
C TYR A 12 -1.67 -9.47 6.25
N ARG A 13 -1.61 -10.67 6.81
CA ARG A 13 -2.80 -11.38 7.32
C ARG A 13 -2.58 -11.70 8.78
N SER A 14 -3.53 -11.34 9.63
CA SER A 14 -3.67 -11.97 10.95
C SER A 14 -4.43 -13.28 10.77
N ALA A 15 -3.86 -14.37 11.29
CA ALA A 15 -4.59 -15.62 11.46
C ALA A 15 -5.03 -15.72 12.92
N LEU A 16 -6.32 -15.97 13.15
CA LEU A 16 -6.82 -16.31 14.48
C LEU A 16 -6.48 -17.79 14.73
N GLY A 17 -5.33 -18.03 15.35
CA GLY A 17 -5.08 -19.24 16.12
C GLY A 17 -5.45 -18.98 17.58
N ASP A 18 -5.86 -20.03 18.29
CA ASP A 18 -6.34 -20.00 19.67
C ASP A 18 -5.51 -19.02 20.54
N GLN A 19 -6.14 -17.90 20.90
CA GLN A 19 -5.64 -16.81 21.75
C GLN A 19 -4.35 -16.07 21.38
N ARG A 20 -3.76 -16.24 20.18
CA ARG A 20 -2.60 -15.42 19.74
C ARG A 20 -2.82 -14.83 18.36
N VAL A 21 -2.76 -13.49 18.28
CA VAL A 21 -2.68 -12.78 17.00
C VAL A 21 -1.27 -12.97 16.45
N GLU A 22 -1.12 -13.86 15.48
CA GLU A 22 0.12 -14.03 14.73
C GLU A 22 0.08 -13.16 13.47
N LEU A 23 1.02 -12.22 13.35
CA LEU A 23 1.19 -11.42 12.13
C LEU A 23 1.95 -12.24 11.09
N ARG A 24 1.26 -12.65 10.02
CA ARG A 24 1.90 -13.33 8.89
C ARG A 24 2.22 -12.34 7.79
N ARG A 25 3.45 -12.42 7.27
CA ARG A 25 3.92 -11.65 6.12
C ARG A 25 3.97 -12.59 4.93
N VAL A 26 3.15 -12.31 3.93
CA VAL A 26 3.11 -13.09 2.70
C VAL A 26 3.39 -12.14 1.54
N LEU A 27 4.41 -12.47 0.75
CA LEU A 27 4.57 -11.85 -0.55
C LEU A 27 3.45 -12.35 -1.45
N LEU A 28 2.59 -11.45 -1.90
CA LEU A 28 1.48 -11.81 -2.79
C LEU A 28 1.98 -11.88 -4.22
N ASP A 29 2.59 -10.81 -4.72
CA ASP A 29 3.05 -10.78 -6.10
C ASP A 29 4.14 -9.72 -6.37
N PHE A 30 4.81 -9.87 -7.51
CA PHE A 30 5.62 -8.86 -8.17
C PHE A 30 4.97 -8.48 -9.49
N VAL A 31 4.47 -7.24 -9.58
CA VAL A 31 3.81 -6.76 -10.79
C VAL A 31 4.70 -5.78 -11.53
N ASP A 32 4.92 -6.07 -12.81
CA ASP A 32 5.53 -5.13 -13.74
C ASP A 32 4.52 -4.04 -14.08
N LEU A 33 4.88 -2.79 -13.79
CA LEU A 33 4.04 -1.65 -14.12
C LEU A 33 4.52 -0.99 -15.41
N PRO A 34 3.59 -0.47 -16.24
CA PRO A 34 3.95 0.37 -17.37
C PRO A 34 4.74 1.60 -16.89
N ALA A 35 5.57 2.16 -17.78
CA ALA A 35 6.43 3.31 -17.48
C ALA A 35 5.65 4.50 -16.92
N GLU A 36 4.42 4.70 -17.40
CA GLU A 36 3.46 5.63 -16.81
C GLU A 36 2.82 5.02 -15.55
N GLN A 37 3.42 5.33 -14.40
CA GLN A 37 2.93 4.93 -13.08
C GLN A 37 1.76 5.80 -12.61
N SER A 38 0.66 5.80 -13.37
CA SER A 38 -0.58 6.47 -12.99
C SER A 38 -1.25 5.76 -11.80
N ALA A 39 -2.08 6.52 -11.06
CA ALA A 39 -2.89 5.96 -9.97
C ALA A 39 -3.81 4.83 -10.45
N GLU A 40 -4.36 4.96 -11.66
CA GLU A 40 -5.23 3.97 -12.29
C GLU A 40 -4.49 2.67 -12.61
N ASN A 41 -3.30 2.74 -13.20
CA ASN A 41 -2.51 1.55 -13.51
C ASN A 41 -2.14 0.80 -12.22
N LEU A 42 -1.71 1.52 -11.19
CA LEU A 42 -1.45 0.96 -9.86
C LEU A 42 -2.70 0.29 -9.27
N LYS A 43 -3.86 0.96 -9.34
CA LYS A 43 -5.15 0.46 -8.84
C LYS A 43 -5.49 -0.87 -9.48
N ASN A 44 -5.49 -0.92 -10.81
CA ASN A 44 -5.88 -2.09 -11.57
C ASN A 44 -4.96 -3.28 -11.28
N SER A 45 -3.63 -3.06 -11.28
CA SER A 45 -2.66 -4.10 -10.95
C SER A 45 -2.83 -4.65 -9.54
N VAL A 46 -2.99 -3.79 -8.53
CA VAL A 46 -3.16 -4.23 -7.14
C VAL A 46 -4.49 -4.96 -6.96
N LEU A 47 -5.58 -4.44 -7.54
CA LEU A 47 -6.91 -5.02 -7.39
C LEU A 47 -6.98 -6.43 -8.02
N THR A 48 -6.35 -6.64 -9.17
CA THR A 48 -6.21 -7.98 -9.78
C THR A 48 -5.56 -8.95 -8.82
N VAL A 49 -4.39 -8.62 -8.26
CA VAL A 49 -3.70 -9.48 -7.28
C VAL A 49 -4.60 -9.77 -6.07
N LEU A 50 -5.25 -8.75 -5.51
CA LEU A 50 -6.11 -8.97 -4.34
C LEU A 50 -7.33 -9.86 -4.64
N ARG A 51 -7.87 -9.81 -5.85
CA ARG A 51 -8.97 -10.67 -6.33
C ARG A 51 -8.49 -12.09 -6.56
N ASP A 52 -7.33 -12.28 -7.19
CA ASP A 52 -6.73 -13.59 -7.45
C ASP A 52 -6.48 -14.37 -6.14
N TYR A 53 -6.11 -13.66 -5.07
CA TYR A 53 -5.92 -14.24 -3.74
C TYR A 53 -7.18 -14.26 -2.87
N ASP A 54 -8.33 -13.79 -3.37
CA ASP A 54 -9.61 -13.76 -2.64
C ASP A 54 -9.53 -12.97 -1.30
N ILE A 55 -8.80 -11.86 -1.33
CA ILE A 55 -8.51 -11.00 -0.17
C ILE A 55 -8.89 -9.53 -0.38
N ALA A 56 -9.37 -9.12 -1.56
CA ALA A 56 -9.83 -7.76 -1.80
C ALA A 56 -10.82 -7.28 -0.72
N ARG A 57 -11.87 -8.06 -0.46
CA ARG A 57 -12.86 -7.77 0.61
C ARG A 57 -12.27 -7.71 2.02
N LYS A 58 -11.14 -8.38 2.26
CA LYS A 58 -10.45 -8.48 3.57
C LYS A 58 -9.39 -7.39 3.74
N THR A 59 -9.13 -6.58 2.71
CA THR A 59 -8.09 -5.56 2.74
C THR A 59 -8.61 -4.29 3.40
N LEU A 60 -7.97 -3.91 4.51
CA LEU A 60 -8.37 -2.79 5.37
C LEU A 60 -7.43 -1.60 5.30
N GLY A 61 -6.17 -1.81 4.92
CA GLY A 61 -5.25 -0.70 4.84
C GLY A 61 -3.97 -1.00 4.10
N TYR A 62 -3.31 0.10 3.71
CA TYR A 62 -2.11 0.08 2.90
C TYR A 62 -0.97 0.77 3.63
N THR A 63 0.23 0.21 3.49
CA THR A 63 1.47 0.92 3.81
C THR A 63 2.18 1.22 2.50
N MET A 64 2.43 2.50 2.23
CA MET A 64 3.03 2.97 0.98
C MET A 64 3.91 4.19 1.23
N ASP A 65 4.72 4.57 0.24
CA ASP A 65 5.47 5.82 0.31
C ASP A 65 4.54 7.05 0.33
N GLY A 66 5.13 8.23 0.56
CA GLY A 66 4.39 9.49 0.65
C GLY A 66 4.14 10.18 -0.69
N ALA A 67 4.40 9.53 -1.83
CA ALA A 67 4.28 10.17 -3.13
C ALA A 67 2.83 10.52 -3.48
N ALA A 68 2.65 11.56 -4.29
CA ALA A 68 1.33 12.05 -4.68
C ALA A 68 0.51 11.00 -5.44
N ASN A 69 1.14 10.25 -6.35
CA ASN A 69 0.49 9.18 -7.10
C ASN A 69 0.04 8.02 -6.20
N MET A 70 0.79 7.70 -5.14
CA MET A 70 0.35 6.70 -4.15
C MET A 70 -0.86 7.18 -3.37
N THR A 71 -0.93 8.49 -3.07
CA THR A 71 -2.11 9.07 -2.42
C THR A 71 -3.35 8.97 -3.30
N ALA A 72 -3.26 9.38 -4.56
CA ALA A 72 -4.35 9.24 -5.52
C ALA A 72 -4.77 7.77 -5.71
N PHE A 73 -3.80 6.85 -5.84
CA PHE A 73 -4.06 5.41 -5.90
C PHE A 73 -4.93 4.92 -4.73
N PHE A 74 -4.62 5.34 -3.51
CA PHE A 74 -5.37 4.91 -2.33
C PHE A 74 -6.80 5.46 -2.37
N GLU A 75 -6.99 6.72 -2.75
CA GLU A 75 -8.31 7.31 -2.88
C GLU A 75 -9.15 6.59 -3.96
N ASP A 76 -8.52 6.21 -5.07
CA ASP A 76 -9.18 5.53 -6.19
C ASP A 76 -9.53 4.06 -5.90
N ILE A 77 -8.75 3.35 -5.07
CA ILE A 77 -9.00 1.93 -4.79
C ILE A 77 -10.05 1.72 -3.69
N LEU A 78 -10.29 2.70 -2.82
CA LEU A 78 -11.21 2.57 -1.69
C LEU A 78 -12.65 2.20 -2.10
N PRO A 79 -13.29 2.85 -3.11
CA PRO A 79 -14.63 2.48 -3.55
C PRO A 79 -14.71 1.03 -4.01
N GLU A 80 -13.72 0.55 -4.75
CA GLU A 80 -13.65 -0.84 -5.24
C GLU A 80 -13.64 -1.83 -4.07
N LEU A 81 -12.81 -1.59 -3.04
CA LEU A 81 -12.74 -2.48 -1.87
C LEU A 81 -14.04 -2.49 -1.05
N ARG A 82 -14.76 -1.36 -1.03
CA ARG A 82 -16.08 -1.28 -0.39
C ARG A 82 -17.11 -2.09 -1.16
N MET A 83 -17.14 -1.96 -2.50
CA MET A 83 -18.01 -2.77 -3.36
C MET A 83 -17.71 -4.27 -3.24
N GLU A 84 -16.43 -4.65 -3.16
CA GLU A 84 -16.00 -6.04 -2.89
C GLU A 84 -16.52 -6.56 -1.55
N ARG A 85 -16.54 -5.73 -0.50
CA ARG A 85 -17.12 -6.12 0.80
C ARG A 85 -18.64 -6.26 0.73
N GLU A 86 -19.31 -5.26 0.17
CA GLU A 86 -20.78 -5.20 0.09
C GLU A 86 -21.35 -6.36 -0.72
N SER A 87 -20.75 -6.65 -1.89
CA SER A 87 -21.14 -7.79 -2.74
C SER A 87 -20.99 -9.15 -2.05
N HIS A 88 -20.11 -9.25 -1.04
CA HIS A 88 -19.91 -10.45 -0.24
C HIS A 88 -20.63 -10.41 1.11
N GLY A 89 -21.48 -9.41 1.37
CA GLY A 89 -22.21 -9.25 2.63
C GLY A 89 -21.32 -9.01 3.85
N VAL A 90 -20.08 -8.56 3.66
CA VAL A 90 -19.13 -8.30 4.75
C VAL A 90 -19.42 -6.94 5.35
N LYS A 91 -19.96 -6.93 6.59
CA LYS A 91 -20.03 -5.73 7.41
C LYS A 91 -18.68 -5.49 8.08
N ASN A 92 -18.20 -4.27 8.03
CA ASN A 92 -16.94 -3.89 8.65
C ASN A 92 -17.10 -2.54 9.34
N ASP A 93 -16.90 -2.52 10.65
CA ASP A 93 -16.97 -1.30 11.46
C ASP A 93 -15.63 -0.54 11.49
N VAL A 94 -14.59 -1.11 10.87
CA VAL A 94 -13.24 -0.53 10.81
C VAL A 94 -13.09 0.28 9.53
N SER A 95 -12.85 1.59 9.68
CA SER A 95 -12.52 2.47 8.56
C SER A 95 -11.25 2.01 7.86
N GLU A 96 -11.23 2.14 6.53
CA GLU A 96 -10.02 1.86 5.77
C GLU A 96 -8.95 2.91 6.07
N PHE A 97 -7.68 2.49 6.13
CA PHE A 97 -6.60 3.36 6.53
C PHE A 97 -5.36 3.25 5.65
N LYS A 98 -4.57 4.30 5.67
CA LYS A 98 -3.34 4.44 4.92
C LYS A 98 -2.23 4.87 5.89
N LEU A 99 -1.13 4.12 5.88
CA LEU A 99 0.06 4.42 6.64
C LEU A 99 1.19 4.81 5.69
N ARG A 100 1.91 5.88 6.03
CA ARG A 100 3.14 6.23 5.34
C ARG A 100 4.27 5.31 5.82
N CYS A 101 5.09 4.85 4.88
CA CYS A 101 6.27 4.06 5.17
C CYS A 101 7.21 4.84 6.11
N ILE A 102 7.48 4.28 7.30
CA ILE A 102 8.34 4.92 8.31
C ILE A 102 9.75 5.19 7.78
N CYS A 103 10.30 4.30 6.95
CA CYS A 103 11.62 4.50 6.35
C CYS A 103 11.66 5.74 5.45
N HIS A 104 10.60 6.00 4.69
CA HIS A 104 10.49 7.22 3.87
C HIS A 104 10.38 8.47 4.75
N VAL A 105 9.59 8.41 5.82
CA VAL A 105 9.46 9.52 6.77
C VAL A 105 10.81 9.86 7.42
N VAL A 106 11.53 8.85 7.93
CA VAL A 106 12.85 9.04 8.53
C VAL A 106 13.84 9.60 7.52
N ASN A 107 13.87 9.06 6.30
CA ASN A 107 14.75 9.57 5.25
C ASN A 107 14.45 11.05 4.92
N THR A 108 13.18 11.43 4.80
CA THR A 108 12.80 12.84 4.58
C THR A 108 13.26 13.74 5.73
N VAL A 109 13.09 13.31 6.98
CA VAL A 109 13.56 14.07 8.16
C VAL A 109 15.08 14.24 8.14
N CYS A 110 15.83 13.19 7.85
CA CYS A 110 17.29 13.26 7.72
C CYS A 110 17.73 14.20 6.60
N GLN A 111 17.06 14.18 5.45
CA GLN A 111 17.37 15.08 4.33
C GLN A 111 17.16 16.55 4.69
N VAL A 112 16.08 16.88 5.41
CA VAL A 112 15.83 18.24 5.91
C VAL A 112 16.92 18.66 6.90
N GLY A 113 17.25 17.80 7.88
CA GLY A 113 18.29 18.10 8.86
C GLY A 113 19.67 18.38 8.24
N VAL A 114 20.05 17.65 7.20
CA VAL A 114 21.32 17.88 6.48
C VAL A 114 21.30 19.19 5.69
N VAL A 115 20.15 19.57 5.12
CA VAL A 115 20.01 20.86 4.41
C VAL A 115 20.09 22.01 5.40
N ASP A 116 19.41 21.91 6.54
CA ASP A 116 19.43 22.93 7.59
C ASP A 116 20.82 23.09 8.19
N GLU A 117 21.55 22.00 8.43
CA GLU A 117 22.96 22.04 8.85
C GLU A 117 23.79 22.84 7.83
N LYS A 118 23.72 22.51 6.54
CA LYS A 118 24.46 23.23 5.49
C LYS A 118 24.14 24.72 5.41
N ASN A 119 22.89 25.11 5.70
CA ASN A 119 22.46 26.50 5.72
C ASN A 119 22.93 27.26 6.99
N LEU A 120 23.34 26.55 8.05
CA LEU A 120 23.84 27.13 9.30
C LEU A 120 25.37 27.30 9.32
N ILE A 121 26.10 26.53 8.50
CA ILE A 121 27.57 26.59 8.35
C ILE A 121 28.05 27.37 7.11
N GLY A 122 27.12 27.92 6.32
CA GLY A 122 27.40 28.87 5.23
C GLY A 122 27.14 30.30 5.65
#